data_AF-A0AAE1RVH0-F1
#
_entry.id   AF-A0AAE1RVH0-F1
#
_cell.length_a   1.000
_cell.length_b   1.000
_cell.length_c   1.000
_cell.angle_alpha   90.00
_cell.angle_beta   90.00
_cell.angle_gamma   90.00
#
_symmetry.space_group_name_H-M   'P 1'
#
loop_
_entity.id
_entity.type
_entity.pdbx_description
1 polymer ?
#
loop_
_entity_poly.entity_id
_entity_poly.type
_entity_poly.pdbx_seq_one_letter_code
_entity_poly.pdbx_strand_id
1 'polypeptide(L)'
;MPSADIPTIPKGFPLLRVLDVESINFSRFSKVFYKLYHLRYVAFSPDSIKMLPKLMGELWNIQTLIINMQQRTLDIQPNIWNMVRLRHLDTNSSAKLPAPVAPKSSKVTLVNQSLQTLSTIAPKICTEEVFARTPNLKKMGIRGKIAVLLEPNKSASLKNVKKLEYLENLKLINDTSNQTGKETPSACIYISNKVEEADFIRYLVEVGRYVYTGAVGTP
;
A
#
# COMPACT_ATOMS: atom_id res chain seq x y z
N MET A 1 20.34 -5.55 -13.36
CA MET A 1 20.59 -4.53 -14.39
C MET A 1 21.41 -3.40 -13.77
N PRO A 2 22.36 -2.79 -14.50
CA PRO A 2 22.99 -1.56 -14.04
C PRO A 2 21.91 -0.49 -13.84
N SER A 3 21.99 0.30 -12.77
CA SER A 3 21.02 1.35 -12.44
C SER A 3 20.88 2.44 -13.53
N ALA A 4 21.84 2.49 -14.46
CA ALA A 4 21.89 3.42 -15.59
C ALA A 4 20.82 3.15 -16.67
N ASP A 5 20.34 1.91 -16.82
CA ASP A 5 19.41 1.54 -17.90
C ASP A 5 17.93 1.70 -17.52
N ILE A 6 17.64 1.85 -16.23
CA ILE A 6 16.28 2.02 -15.71
C ILE A 6 15.50 3.17 -16.41
N PRO A 7 16.09 4.36 -16.65
CA PRO A 7 15.41 5.44 -17.35
C PRO A 7 15.12 5.17 -18.83
N THR A 8 15.74 4.15 -19.44
CA THR A 8 15.59 3.84 -20.87
C THR A 8 14.48 2.82 -21.14
N ILE A 9 14.03 2.07 -20.12
CA ILE A 9 12.92 1.10 -20.21
C ILE A 9 11.69 1.68 -20.93
N PRO A 10 11.20 2.90 -20.60
CA PRO A 10 10.03 3.45 -21.28
C PRO A 10 10.22 3.69 -22.78
N LYS A 11 11.47 3.91 -23.23
CA LYS A 11 11.80 4.12 -24.65
C LYS A 11 11.93 2.80 -25.40
N GLY A 12 12.53 1.78 -24.79
CA GLY A 12 12.69 0.46 -25.41
C GLY A 12 11.39 -0.35 -25.50
N PHE A 13 10.46 -0.12 -24.56
CA PHE A 13 9.25 -0.91 -24.42
C PHE A 13 7.99 -0.03 -24.34
N PRO A 14 7.59 0.65 -25.43
CA PRO A 14 6.43 1.56 -25.42
C PRO A 14 5.09 0.86 -25.13
N LEU A 15 4.99 -0.45 -25.39
CA LEU A 15 3.80 -1.26 -25.15
C LEU A 15 3.82 -2.03 -23.82
N LEU A 16 4.75 -1.68 -22.91
CA LEU A 16 4.95 -2.38 -21.64
C LEU A 16 3.65 -2.40 -20.82
N ARG A 17 3.24 -3.61 -20.40
CA ARG A 17 2.05 -3.82 -19.57
C ARG A 17 2.37 -4.17 -18.12
N VAL A 18 3.51 -4.82 -17.90
CA VAL A 18 3.96 -5.30 -16.60
C VAL A 18 5.40 -4.86 -16.42
N LEU A 19 5.66 -4.17 -15.31
CA LEU A 19 7.01 -3.86 -14.87
C LEU A 19 7.18 -4.37 -13.43
N ASP A 20 8.00 -5.39 -13.27
CA ASP A 20 8.41 -5.89 -11.96
C ASP A 20 9.91 -5.71 -11.81
N VAL A 21 10.27 -4.87 -10.85
CA VAL A 21 11.65 -4.45 -10.57
C VAL A 21 11.91 -4.42 -9.07
N GLU A 22 11.19 -5.23 -8.28
CA GLU A 22 11.39 -5.29 -6.82
C GLU A 22 12.81 -5.71 -6.41
N SER A 23 13.49 -6.50 -7.24
CA SER A 23 14.86 -6.98 -6.96
C SER A 23 15.97 -5.99 -7.35
N ILE A 24 15.62 -4.81 -7.89
CA ILE A 24 16.59 -3.78 -8.25
C ILE A 24 16.18 -2.43 -7.68
N ASN A 25 17.15 -1.58 -7.32
CA ASN A 25 16.85 -0.23 -6.85
C ASN A 25 16.27 0.60 -7.99
N PHE A 26 14.95 0.77 -7.96
CA PHE A 26 14.20 1.60 -8.89
C PHE A 26 13.70 2.84 -8.15
N SER A 27 14.48 3.92 -8.20
CA SER A 27 14.16 5.18 -7.51
C SER A 27 14.04 6.38 -8.46
N ARG A 28 14.23 6.18 -9.77
CA ARG A 28 14.24 7.26 -10.77
C ARG A 28 13.22 7.00 -11.87
N PHE A 29 12.12 7.75 -11.83
CA PHE A 29 11.12 7.78 -12.89
C PHE A 29 11.40 8.92 -13.87
N SER A 30 11.63 8.61 -15.15
CA SER A 30 11.73 9.63 -16.20
C SER A 30 10.33 10.16 -16.55
N LYS A 31 10.21 11.36 -17.11
CA LYS A 31 8.91 11.89 -17.57
C LYS A 31 8.23 10.98 -18.60
N VAL A 32 9.02 10.20 -19.36
CA VAL A 32 8.52 9.26 -20.37
C VAL A 32 7.86 8.04 -19.72
N PHE A 33 8.29 7.65 -18.52
CA PHE A 33 7.69 6.55 -17.77
C PHE A 33 6.18 6.70 -17.58
N TYR A 34 5.75 7.91 -17.22
CA TYR A 34 4.34 8.23 -16.98
C TYR A 34 3.48 8.22 -18.27
N LYS A 35 4.13 8.10 -19.44
CA LYS A 35 3.48 7.96 -20.75
C LYS A 35 3.37 6.51 -21.21
N LEU A 36 3.70 5.53 -20.36
CA LEU A 36 3.47 4.11 -20.64
C LEU A 36 1.98 3.78 -20.50
N TYR A 37 1.20 4.15 -21.51
CA TYR A 37 -0.26 4.02 -21.50
C TYR A 37 -0.76 2.58 -21.44
N HIS A 38 0.06 1.59 -21.79
CA HIS A 38 -0.31 0.19 -21.70
C HIS A 38 -0.04 -0.45 -20.33
N LEU A 39 0.64 0.28 -19.44
CA LEU A 39 1.08 -0.24 -18.15
C LEU A 39 -0.13 -0.52 -17.24
N ARG A 40 -0.20 -1.75 -16.72
CA ARG A 40 -1.25 -2.25 -15.84
C ARG A 40 -0.73 -2.69 -14.49
N TYR A 41 0.52 -3.14 -14.43
CA TYR A 41 1.16 -3.64 -13.23
C TYR A 41 2.53 -2.99 -13.06
N VAL A 42 2.79 -2.46 -11.87
CA VAL A 42 4.10 -1.96 -11.47
C VAL A 42 4.42 -2.46 -10.07
N ALA A 43 5.55 -3.14 -9.90
CA ALA A 43 6.11 -3.51 -8.61
C ALA A 43 7.56 -3.04 -8.53
N PHE A 44 7.92 -2.31 -7.48
CA PHE A 44 9.27 -1.79 -7.32
C PHE A 44 9.66 -1.59 -5.86
N SER A 45 10.97 -1.60 -5.61
CA SER A 45 11.56 -1.38 -4.29
C SER A 45 12.50 -0.17 -4.31
N PRO A 46 12.07 1.02 -3.84
CA PRO A 46 12.92 2.19 -3.83
C PRO A 46 13.78 2.28 -2.57
N ASP A 47 15.08 2.54 -2.74
CA ASP A 47 15.99 2.69 -1.60
C ASP A 47 15.80 4.00 -0.83
N SER A 48 15.39 5.08 -1.51
CA SER A 48 15.40 6.44 -0.96
C SER A 48 14.12 7.26 -1.16
N ILE A 49 13.14 6.75 -1.91
CA ILE A 49 11.88 7.48 -2.15
C ILE A 49 11.04 7.49 -0.88
N LYS A 50 10.88 8.64 -0.24
CA LYS A 50 9.94 8.80 0.90
C LYS A 50 8.54 9.25 0.48
N MET A 51 8.40 9.72 -0.76
CA MET A 51 7.17 10.30 -1.29
C MET A 51 6.94 9.85 -2.73
N LEU A 52 5.78 9.28 -2.99
CA LEU A 52 5.34 8.92 -4.32
C LEU A 52 4.93 10.18 -5.10
N PRO A 53 5.52 10.47 -6.28
CA PRO A 53 5.29 11.72 -6.99
C PRO A 53 3.88 11.82 -7.59
N LYS A 54 3.33 13.04 -7.66
CA LYS A 54 2.04 13.40 -8.32
C LYS A 54 1.85 12.79 -9.70
N LEU A 55 2.93 12.66 -10.46
CA LEU A 55 2.92 12.12 -11.83
C LEU A 55 2.49 10.65 -11.87
N MET A 56 2.53 9.90 -10.76
CA MET A 56 1.98 8.54 -10.72
C MET A 56 0.50 8.49 -11.08
N GLY A 57 -0.25 9.57 -10.80
CA GLY A 57 -1.65 9.69 -11.20
C GLY A 57 -1.88 9.76 -12.73
N GLU A 58 -0.82 9.96 -13.53
CA GLU A 58 -0.92 9.98 -15.01
C GLU A 58 -0.95 8.56 -15.62
N LEU A 59 -0.60 7.54 -14.84
CA LEU A 59 -0.63 6.14 -15.26
C LEU A 59 -2.08 5.59 -15.23
N TRP A 60 -2.91 6.07 -16.15
CA TRP A 60 -4.36 5.88 -16.18
C TRP A 60 -4.84 4.43 -16.29
N ASN A 61 -4.00 3.52 -16.78
CA ASN A 61 -4.32 2.10 -16.98
C ASN A 61 -3.79 1.17 -15.91
N ILE A 62 -3.09 1.70 -14.90
CA ILE A 62 -2.58 0.89 -13.81
C ILE A 62 -3.74 0.28 -13.03
N GLN A 63 -3.61 -1.02 -12.80
CA GLN A 63 -4.50 -1.84 -12.01
C GLN A 63 -3.83 -2.26 -10.70
N THR A 64 -2.52 -2.48 -10.72
CA THR A 64 -1.75 -2.91 -9.56
C THR A 64 -0.47 -2.08 -9.41
N LEU A 65 -0.28 -1.52 -8.21
CA LEU A 65 0.91 -0.80 -7.80
C LEU A 65 1.42 -1.38 -6.48
N ILE A 66 2.59 -2.00 -6.51
CA ILE A 66 3.27 -2.57 -5.34
C ILE A 66 4.55 -1.78 -5.08
N ILE A 67 4.71 -1.33 -3.84
CA ILE A 67 5.85 -0.51 -3.42
C ILE A 67 6.44 -1.14 -2.16
N ASN A 68 7.58 -1.80 -2.31
CA ASN A 68 8.28 -2.44 -1.20
C ASN A 68 9.38 -1.51 -0.66
N MET A 69 9.29 -1.11 0.59
CA MET A 69 10.09 -0.01 1.14
C MET A 69 10.83 -0.47 2.39
N GLN A 70 12.08 -0.03 2.53
CA GLN A 70 12.82 -0.23 3.77
C GLN A 70 12.34 0.73 4.88
N GLN A 71 11.81 1.89 4.48
CA GLN A 71 11.29 2.90 5.40
C GLN A 71 9.92 2.50 5.95
N ARG A 72 9.61 2.92 7.18
CA ARG A 72 8.33 2.62 7.83
C ARG A 72 7.15 3.43 7.30
N THR A 73 7.39 4.52 6.57
CA THR A 73 6.33 5.41 6.10
C THR A 73 6.53 5.81 4.66
N LEU A 74 5.45 5.85 3.90
CA LEU A 74 5.42 6.34 2.53
C LEU A 74 4.39 7.47 2.42
N ASP A 75 4.80 8.62 1.89
CA ASP A 75 3.86 9.70 1.56
C ASP A 75 3.30 9.51 0.16
N ILE A 76 1.97 9.55 0.00
CA ILE A 76 1.30 9.37 -1.28
C ILE A 76 0.57 10.67 -1.63
N GLN A 77 0.83 11.19 -2.83
CA GLN A 77 0.28 12.46 -3.27
C GLN A 77 -1.18 12.37 -3.79
N PRO A 78 -1.95 13.49 -3.77
CA PRO A 78 -3.41 13.56 -4.03
C PRO A 78 -3.90 12.88 -5.31
N ASN A 79 -3.07 12.86 -6.34
CA ASN A 79 -3.44 12.38 -7.66
C ASN A 79 -3.61 10.84 -7.71
N ILE A 80 -3.26 10.11 -6.64
CA ILE A 80 -3.52 8.66 -6.56
C ILE A 80 -5.01 8.34 -6.71
N TRP A 81 -5.89 9.25 -6.26
CA TRP A 81 -7.34 9.10 -6.40
C TRP A 81 -7.82 9.23 -7.85
N ASN A 82 -7.00 9.78 -8.75
CA ASN A 82 -7.33 9.91 -10.18
C ASN A 82 -7.09 8.61 -10.95
N MET A 83 -6.45 7.61 -10.35
CA MET A 83 -6.17 6.32 -10.98
C MET A 83 -7.42 5.43 -10.95
N VAL A 84 -8.43 5.76 -11.77
CA VAL A 84 -9.77 5.15 -11.79
C VAL A 84 -9.80 3.65 -12.15
N ARG A 85 -8.67 3.08 -12.58
CA ARG A 85 -8.51 1.65 -12.88
C ARG A 85 -7.70 0.91 -11.82
N LEU A 86 -7.14 1.62 -10.84
CA LEU A 86 -6.33 1.04 -9.78
C LEU A 86 -7.20 0.15 -8.89
N ARG A 87 -6.85 -1.13 -8.82
CA ARG A 87 -7.51 -2.16 -8.02
C ARG A 87 -6.71 -2.50 -6.79
N HIS A 88 -5.38 -2.49 -6.89
CA HIS A 88 -4.49 -2.91 -5.83
C HIS A 88 -3.38 -1.89 -5.64
N LEU A 89 -3.36 -1.24 -4.48
CA LEU A 89 -2.24 -0.45 -4.01
C LEU A 89 -1.67 -1.16 -2.79
N ASP A 90 -0.45 -1.68 -2.88
CA ASP A 90 0.19 -2.43 -1.80
C ASP A 90 1.55 -1.83 -1.43
N THR A 91 1.83 -1.78 -0.13
CA THR A 91 3.13 -1.42 0.42
C THR A 91 3.26 -1.96 1.84
N ASN A 92 4.49 -2.34 2.20
CA ASN A 92 4.86 -2.75 3.54
C ASN A 92 5.08 -1.57 4.52
N SER A 93 5.06 -0.33 4.02
CA SER A 93 5.13 0.90 4.83
C SER A 93 3.74 1.39 5.26
N SER A 94 3.72 2.19 6.34
CA SER A 94 2.57 3.01 6.73
C SER A 94 2.36 4.15 5.72
N ALA A 95 1.42 3.97 4.80
CA ALA A 95 1.06 4.93 3.78
C ALA A 95 0.29 6.11 4.38
N LYS A 96 0.78 7.32 4.13
CA LYS A 96 0.09 8.58 4.40
C LYS A 96 -0.64 8.97 3.12
N LEU A 97 -1.93 8.66 3.09
CA LEU A 97 -2.77 9.09 1.98
C LEU A 97 -3.08 10.58 2.14
N PRO A 98 -3.25 11.27 1.01
CA PRO A 98 -3.56 12.69 1.01
C PRO A 98 -4.99 12.87 1.50
N ALA A 99 -5.16 13.77 2.47
CA ALA A 99 -6.49 14.17 2.90
C ALA A 99 -7.26 14.73 1.69
N PRO A 100 -8.55 14.40 1.54
CA PRO A 100 -9.32 14.83 0.40
C PRO A 100 -9.51 16.35 0.45
N VAL A 101 -8.72 17.08 -0.32
CA VAL A 101 -8.99 18.48 -0.60
C VAL A 101 -10.12 18.51 -1.61
N ALA A 102 -11.34 18.81 -1.18
CA ALA A 102 -12.43 19.14 -2.10
C ALA A 102 -11.98 20.32 -2.96
N PRO A 103 -12.01 20.25 -4.29
CA PRO A 103 -11.79 21.43 -5.12
C PRO A 103 -12.83 22.48 -4.71
N LYS A 104 -12.39 23.70 -4.41
CA LYS A 104 -13.24 24.82 -3.93
C LYS A 104 -14.40 25.19 -4.87
N SER A 105 -14.54 24.54 -6.02
CA SER A 105 -15.57 24.81 -7.04
C SER A 105 -16.32 23.58 -7.56
N SER A 106 -16.08 22.37 -7.05
CA SER A 106 -16.84 21.19 -7.51
C SER A 106 -17.11 20.19 -6.40
N LYS A 107 -18.38 19.85 -6.22
CA LYS A 107 -18.91 18.79 -5.31
C LYS A 107 -18.45 17.37 -5.70
N VAL A 108 -17.48 17.21 -6.60
CA VAL A 108 -17.08 15.89 -7.10
C VAL A 108 -16.02 15.32 -6.16
N THR A 109 -16.47 14.49 -5.22
CA THR A 109 -15.60 13.56 -4.52
C THR A 109 -15.10 12.54 -5.55
N LEU A 110 -13.79 12.54 -5.84
CA LEU A 110 -13.16 11.51 -6.67
C LEU A 110 -13.26 10.16 -5.94
N VAL A 111 -14.24 9.35 -6.33
CA VAL A 111 -14.46 8.00 -5.83
C VAL A 111 -13.71 7.01 -6.73
N ASN A 112 -12.85 6.21 -6.13
CA ASN A 112 -12.20 5.09 -6.81
C ASN A 112 -13.03 3.81 -6.59
N GLN A 113 -13.97 3.57 -7.49
CA GLN A 113 -14.83 2.38 -7.42
C GLN A 113 -14.10 1.08 -7.75
N SER A 114 -12.93 1.14 -8.38
CA SER A 114 -12.16 -0.05 -8.74
C SER A 114 -11.26 -0.56 -7.63
N LEU A 115 -10.91 0.27 -6.64
CA LEU A 115 -9.94 -0.06 -5.62
C LEU A 115 -10.50 -1.12 -4.66
N GLN A 116 -9.83 -2.27 -4.62
CA GLN A 116 -10.20 -3.44 -3.82
C GLN A 116 -9.18 -3.73 -2.72
N THR A 117 -7.89 -3.44 -2.97
CA THR A 117 -6.82 -3.58 -2.00
C THR A 117 -6.15 -2.25 -1.78
N LEU A 118 -6.04 -1.85 -0.52
CA LEU A 118 -5.31 -0.68 -0.07
C LEU A 118 -4.23 -1.12 0.92
N SER A 119 -3.06 -0.50 0.83
CA SER A 119 -1.91 -0.82 1.65
C SER A 119 -2.13 -0.55 3.14
N THR A 120 -1.12 -0.84 3.96
CA THR A 120 -1.16 -0.43 5.37
C THR A 120 -1.15 1.09 5.49
N ILE A 121 -2.26 1.72 5.87
CA ILE A 121 -2.34 3.17 6.06
C ILE A 121 -1.99 3.58 7.49
N ALA A 122 -1.58 4.84 7.67
CA ALA A 122 -1.38 5.40 9.01
C ALA A 122 -2.71 5.54 9.76
N PRO A 123 -2.78 5.26 11.08
CA PRO A 123 -4.00 5.37 11.88
C PRO A 123 -4.77 6.68 11.69
N LYS A 124 -4.06 7.80 11.65
CA LYS A 124 -4.62 9.16 11.48
C LYS A 124 -5.41 9.38 10.18
N ILE A 125 -5.27 8.48 9.20
CA ILE A 125 -5.90 8.56 7.88
C ILE A 125 -7.21 7.75 7.83
N CYS A 126 -7.57 7.02 8.90
CA CYS A 126 -8.80 6.23 8.99
C CYS A 126 -10.05 7.09 9.21
N THR A 127 -10.27 8.10 8.35
CA THR A 127 -11.40 9.01 8.39
C THR A 127 -12.50 8.58 7.43
N GLU A 128 -13.72 9.05 7.66
CA GLU A 128 -14.87 8.74 6.81
C GLU A 128 -14.69 9.20 5.36
N GLU A 129 -14.04 10.34 5.15
CA GLU A 129 -13.83 10.91 3.81
C GLU A 129 -12.90 10.05 2.95
N VAL A 130 -11.93 9.36 3.57
CA VAL A 130 -11.04 8.43 2.85
C VAL A 130 -11.83 7.19 2.43
N PHE A 131 -12.63 6.62 3.33
CA PHE A 131 -13.39 5.40 3.04
C PHE A 131 -14.58 5.64 2.11
N ALA A 132 -15.18 6.84 2.12
CA ALA A 132 -16.19 7.25 1.15
C ALA A 132 -15.65 7.24 -0.30
N ARG A 133 -14.32 7.35 -0.49
CA ARG A 133 -13.68 7.25 -1.81
C ARG A 133 -13.34 5.83 -2.23
N THR A 134 -13.37 4.87 -1.31
CA THR A 134 -13.00 3.48 -1.57
C THR A 134 -14.11 2.53 -1.10
N PRO A 135 -15.34 2.66 -1.64
CA PRO A 135 -16.49 1.93 -1.12
C PRO A 135 -16.38 0.41 -1.32
N ASN A 136 -15.65 -0.04 -2.34
CA ASN A 136 -15.52 -1.46 -2.71
C ASN A 136 -14.26 -2.13 -2.14
N LEU A 137 -13.71 -1.57 -1.06
CA LEU A 137 -12.46 -2.05 -0.47
C LEU A 137 -12.68 -3.40 0.24
N LYS A 138 -11.91 -4.41 -0.18
CA LYS A 138 -11.97 -5.78 0.34
C LYS A 138 -10.82 -6.10 1.28
N LYS A 139 -9.64 -5.55 1.03
CA LYS A 139 -8.44 -5.80 1.83
C LYS A 139 -7.78 -4.47 2.19
N MET A 140 -7.47 -4.27 3.46
CA MET A 140 -6.69 -3.12 3.91
C MET A 140 -5.82 -3.42 5.11
N GLY A 141 -4.85 -2.56 5.37
CA GLY A 141 -4.09 -2.60 6.60
C GLY A 141 -4.03 -1.26 7.32
N ILE A 142 -3.70 -1.28 8.61
CA ILE A 142 -3.40 -0.10 9.40
C ILE A 142 -2.10 -0.36 10.15
N ARG A 143 -1.12 0.53 9.98
CA ARG A 143 0.20 0.41 10.64
C ARG A 143 0.57 1.70 11.36
N GLY A 144 0.88 1.59 12.65
CA GLY A 144 1.37 2.69 13.48
C GLY A 144 0.94 2.54 14.94
N LYS A 145 0.74 3.65 15.64
CA LYS A 145 0.18 3.65 17.01
C LYS A 145 -1.32 3.36 16.96
N ILE A 146 -1.70 2.10 17.10
CA ILE A 146 -3.11 1.67 16.95
C ILE A 146 -4.00 2.24 18.07
N ALA A 147 -3.45 2.52 19.25
CA ALA A 147 -4.17 3.14 20.36
C ALA A 147 -4.93 4.42 19.97
N VAL A 148 -4.41 5.18 18.99
CA VAL A 148 -5.04 6.41 18.49
C VAL A 148 -6.43 6.16 17.89
N LEU A 149 -6.71 4.95 17.39
CA LEU A 149 -8.02 4.61 16.81
C LEU A 149 -9.06 4.19 17.85
N LEU A 150 -8.62 3.90 19.07
CA LEU A 150 -9.46 3.53 20.21
C LEU A 150 -9.87 4.76 21.04
N GLU A 151 -9.18 5.87 20.85
CA GLU A 151 -9.49 7.12 21.54
C GLU A 151 -10.88 7.65 21.12
N PRO A 152 -11.76 7.96 22.07
CA PRO A 152 -13.05 8.57 21.76
C PRO A 152 -12.87 9.98 21.17
N ASN A 153 -13.79 10.38 20.29
CA ASN A 153 -13.91 11.74 19.73
C ASN A 153 -12.84 12.18 18.70
N LYS A 154 -12.11 11.24 18.07
CA LYS A 154 -11.24 11.54 16.91
C LYS A 154 -11.93 11.21 15.58
N SER A 155 -11.66 12.03 14.56
CA SER A 155 -12.13 11.79 13.18
C SER A 155 -11.57 10.49 12.59
N ALA A 156 -10.34 10.13 12.97
CA ALA A 156 -9.75 8.84 12.68
C ALA A 156 -10.19 7.80 13.73
N SER A 157 -10.94 6.78 13.31
CA SER A 157 -11.51 5.79 14.23
C SER A 157 -11.74 4.43 13.57
N LEU A 158 -11.62 3.35 14.36
CA LEU A 158 -12.02 2.00 13.93
C LEU A 158 -13.50 1.90 13.55
N LYS A 159 -14.36 2.80 14.07
CA LYS A 159 -15.78 2.84 13.70
C LYS A 159 -15.97 3.12 12.20
N ASN A 160 -15.09 3.91 11.59
CA ASN A 160 -15.16 4.21 10.17
C ASN A 160 -14.79 2.99 9.32
N VAL A 161 -13.88 2.14 9.81
CA VAL A 161 -13.49 0.88 9.14
C VAL A 161 -14.69 -0.07 9.07
N LYS A 162 -15.53 -0.09 10.12
CA LYS A 162 -16.76 -0.91 10.13
C LYS A 162 -17.81 -0.48 9.10
N LYS A 163 -17.70 0.73 8.51
CA LYS A 163 -18.58 1.19 7.44
C LYS A 163 -18.23 0.61 6.06
N LEU A 164 -17.08 -0.06 5.94
CA LEU A 164 -16.68 -0.72 4.69
C LEU A 164 -17.42 -2.05 4.55
N GLU A 165 -18.54 -2.05 3.83
CA GLU A 165 -19.45 -3.19 3.69
C GLU A 165 -18.79 -4.44 3.08
N TYR A 166 -17.83 -4.24 2.17
CA TYR A 166 -17.14 -5.33 1.46
C TYR A 166 -15.81 -5.73 2.08
N LEU A 167 -15.45 -5.21 3.25
CA LEU A 167 -14.15 -5.49 3.84
C LEU A 167 -14.07 -6.94 4.33
N GLU A 168 -13.20 -7.69 3.68
CA GLU A 168 -12.95 -9.11 3.96
C GLU A 168 -11.72 -9.28 4.83
N ASN A 169 -10.67 -8.47 4.64
CA ASN A 169 -9.39 -8.62 5.33
C ASN A 169 -8.90 -7.27 5.91
N LEU A 170 -8.63 -7.26 7.21
CA LEU A 170 -8.02 -6.14 7.91
C LEU A 170 -6.75 -6.60 8.63
N LYS A 171 -5.62 -5.99 8.26
CA LYS A 171 -4.32 -6.19 8.92
C LYS A 171 -4.03 -5.02 9.87
N LEU A 172 -3.75 -5.27 11.13
CA LEU A 172 -3.35 -4.25 12.10
C LEU A 172 -1.92 -4.52 12.54
N ILE A 173 -1.05 -3.53 12.41
CA ILE A 173 0.36 -3.61 12.78
C ILE A 173 0.65 -2.50 13.79
N ASN A 174 0.94 -2.87 15.03
CA ASN A 174 1.30 -1.91 16.06
C ASN A 174 2.81 -1.68 16.07
N ASP A 175 3.23 -0.44 15.81
CA ASP A 175 4.64 -0.05 15.94
C ASP A 175 4.96 0.15 17.43
N THR A 176 5.68 -0.78 18.05
CA THR A 176 6.22 -0.63 19.41
C THR A 176 7.43 0.28 19.37
N SER A 177 7.32 1.48 19.96
CA SER A 177 8.44 2.42 20.05
C SER A 177 9.42 1.97 21.13
N ASN A 178 10.35 1.09 20.79
CA ASN A 178 11.54 0.90 21.62
C ASN A 178 12.55 1.99 21.23
N GLN A 179 12.96 2.82 22.19
CA GLN A 179 13.96 3.88 22.02
C GLN A 179 15.38 3.33 21.79
N THR A 180 15.53 2.02 21.70
CA THR A 180 16.78 1.36 21.34
C THR A 180 16.66 0.92 19.89
N GLY A 181 17.66 1.22 19.07
CA GLY A 181 17.69 0.88 17.63
C GLY A 181 17.74 -0.62 17.30
N LYS A 182 17.12 -1.48 18.12
CA LYS A 182 16.87 -2.89 17.85
C LYS A 182 15.39 -3.08 17.53
N GLU A 183 15.15 -3.55 16.32
CA GLU A 183 13.84 -3.86 15.78
C GLU A 183 13.22 -5.01 16.57
N THR A 184 12.09 -4.76 17.23
CA THR A 184 11.23 -5.82 17.76
C THR A 184 10.15 -6.16 16.74
N PRO A 185 9.70 -7.42 16.68
CA PRO A 185 8.59 -7.81 15.82
C PRO A 185 7.36 -6.94 16.13
N SER A 186 6.85 -6.22 15.13
CA SER A 186 5.58 -5.50 15.30
C SER A 186 4.48 -6.53 15.54
N ALA A 187 3.72 -6.37 16.62
CA ALA A 187 2.54 -7.20 16.85
C ALA A 187 1.56 -7.00 15.67
N CYS A 188 1.29 -8.08 14.95
CA CYS A 188 0.39 -8.09 13.80
C CYS A 188 -0.88 -8.86 14.19
N ILE A 189 -2.04 -8.23 14.01
CA ILE A 189 -3.35 -8.85 14.15
C ILE A 189 -3.98 -8.90 12.76
N TYR A 190 -4.44 -10.08 12.36
CA TYR A 190 -5.18 -10.26 11.12
C TYR A 190 -6.63 -10.58 11.49
N ILE A 191 -7.55 -9.84 10.88
CA ILE A 191 -8.98 -10.05 11.01
C ILE A 191 -9.48 -10.36 9.61
N SER A 192 -10.01 -11.56 9.41
CA SER A 192 -10.63 -11.96 8.15
C SER A 192 -12.09 -12.35 8.38
N ASN A 193 -12.98 -11.84 7.53
CA ASN A 193 -14.38 -12.24 7.45
C ASN A 193 -14.59 -13.41 6.48
N LYS A 194 -13.55 -13.85 5.77
CA LYS A 194 -13.54 -15.05 4.93
C LYS A 194 -12.48 -16.03 5.43
N VAL A 195 -12.88 -17.27 5.66
CA VAL A 195 -11.96 -18.36 5.98
C VAL A 195 -11.77 -19.16 4.70
N GLU A 196 -10.89 -18.70 3.81
CA GLU A 196 -10.42 -19.51 2.69
C GLU A 196 -9.11 -20.22 3.10
N GLU A 197 -8.94 -21.48 2.71
CA GLU A 197 -7.77 -22.30 3.07
C GLU A 197 -6.43 -21.66 2.65
N ALA A 198 -6.44 -20.92 1.54
CA ALA A 198 -5.31 -20.13 1.06
C ALA A 198 -4.98 -18.91 1.95
N ASP A 199 -5.98 -18.32 2.62
CA ASP A 199 -5.77 -17.22 3.57
C ASP A 199 -5.10 -17.73 4.86
N PHE A 200 -5.34 -18.99 5.25
CA PHE A 200 -4.62 -19.64 6.36
C PHE A 200 -3.15 -19.92 6.00
N ILE A 201 -2.87 -20.41 4.79
CA ILE A 201 -1.49 -20.59 4.31
C ILE A 201 -0.77 -19.25 4.19
N ARG A 202 -1.42 -18.19 3.69
CA ARG A 202 -0.83 -16.85 3.63
C ARG A 202 -0.61 -16.24 5.01
N TYR A 203 -1.53 -16.46 5.96
CA TYR A 203 -1.35 -16.13 7.38
C TYR A 203 -0.11 -16.84 7.95
N LEU A 204 0.04 -18.14 7.71
CA LEU A 204 1.22 -18.90 8.12
C LEU A 204 2.52 -18.44 7.42
N VAL A 205 2.46 -18.02 6.16
CA VAL A 205 3.63 -17.51 5.41
C VAL A 205 4.04 -16.09 5.86
N GLU A 206 3.07 -15.20 6.16
CA GLU A 206 3.34 -13.83 6.62
C GLU A 206 3.68 -13.76 8.13
N VAL A 207 3.13 -14.65 8.96
CA VAL A 207 3.40 -14.72 10.41
C VAL A 207 4.57 -15.67 10.72
N GLY A 208 4.77 -16.72 9.93
CA GLY A 208 5.76 -17.78 10.14
C GLY A 208 7.19 -17.49 9.67
N ARG A 209 7.57 -16.23 9.42
CA ARG A 209 9.00 -15.86 9.20
C ARG A 209 9.87 -15.92 10.46
N TYR A 210 9.42 -16.62 11.49
CA TYR A 210 10.27 -17.02 12.62
C TYR A 210 10.05 -18.51 12.94
N VAL A 211 11.12 -19.27 12.65
CA VAL A 211 11.47 -20.61 13.18
C VAL A 211 10.80 -21.83 12.52
N TYR A 212 11.55 -22.49 11.64
CA TYR A 212 12.20 -23.78 11.99
C TYR A 212 13.60 -23.82 11.37
N THR A 213 14.62 -23.57 12.19
CA THR A 213 15.96 -24.13 11.95
C THR A 213 15.83 -25.63 12.16
N GLY A 214 15.84 -26.41 11.08
CA GLY A 214 16.02 -27.84 11.18
C GLY A 214 17.44 -28.12 11.67
N ALA A 215 17.59 -28.34 12.98
CA ALA A 215 18.72 -29.06 13.51
C ALA A 215 18.60 -30.51 13.01
N VAL A 216 19.46 -30.90 12.08
CA VAL A 216 19.65 -32.30 11.70
C VAL A 216 20.44 -32.94 12.84
N GLY A 217 19.72 -33.54 13.79
CA GLY A 217 20.27 -34.55 14.68
C GLY A 217 20.32 -35.87 13.93
N THR A 218 21.52 -36.29 13.56
CA THR A 218 21.83 -37.64 13.08
C THR A 218 21.61 -38.67 14.20
N PRO A 219 21.13 -39.89 13.89
CA PRO A 219 21.25 -41.02 14.81
C PRO A 219 22.71 -41.48 14.95
#